data_AF-A5E336-F1
#
_entry.id   AF-A5E336-F1
#
_cell.length_a   1.000
_cell.length_b   1.000
_cell.length_c   1.000
_cell.angle_alpha   90.00
_cell.angle_beta   90.00
_cell.angle_gamma   90.00
#
_symmetry.space_group_name_H-M   'P 1'
#
loop_
_entity.id
_entity.type
_entity.pdbx_description
1 polymer ?
#
loop_
_entity_poly.entity_id
_entity_poly.type
_entity_poly.pdbx_seq_one_letter_code
_entity_poly.pdbx_strand_id
1 'polypeptide(L)'
;MIARSAARYNLTHRCGSILPFQLQPQILLQLQQQQQQQQQTLHVPLQFTQVRQLSSFDHNAIITGFTESFQTIHEYTHLPWWALIPLSTFALRSVWTLPLAIMQRKRIQKQSSLKPIVSALGPVLKMNLAKRVQQAKTLLQKPETEDHTRAAQAPLANMTYEQILLLSTKEVRKRQKVLFKKHGVQIWKNFLLPACQIPLWIIMSLTMRDLSGWSSWDNIHNKALDPSLYTEGCLWFQDLTIADLAHIFPVILGIISLCNIEWTFKTLELSRLTQKLKYRPTLTDAVANFSRLSIVFMMAISIHAPAALTLYWISSQFFSLIQNIWLDLKIPITYSPKKRF
;
A
#
# COMPACT_ATOMS: atom_id res chain seq x y z
N MET A 1 26.07 -11.24 55.28
CA MET A 1 27.53 -11.03 55.17
C MET A 1 27.76 -9.52 55.10
N ILE A 2 27.79 -8.82 56.23
CA ILE A 2 28.91 -8.68 57.19
C ILE A 2 30.20 -8.12 56.54
N ALA A 3 30.46 -6.87 56.94
CA ALA A 3 31.74 -6.24 57.29
C ALA A 3 32.70 -5.76 56.19
N ARG A 4 33.05 -4.47 56.32
CA ARG A 4 34.35 -3.90 56.77
C ARG A 4 34.11 -2.38 56.92
N SER A 5 34.08 -1.71 58.09
CA SER A 5 35.03 -1.57 59.22
C SER A 5 36.47 -1.35 58.74
N ALA A 6 37.25 -0.32 59.09
CA ALA A 6 37.28 0.71 60.14
C ALA A 6 38.07 1.92 59.54
N ALA A 7 38.35 3.08 60.13
CA ALA A 7 38.67 3.50 61.50
C ALA A 7 38.54 5.06 61.53
N ARG A 8 37.92 5.71 62.52
CA ARG A 8 38.28 5.93 63.94
C ARG A 8 39.46 6.91 64.12
N TYR A 9 39.19 8.10 64.68
CA TYR A 9 39.95 8.84 65.73
C TYR A 9 39.19 10.17 65.99
N ASN A 10 38.32 10.28 67.00
CA ASN A 10 38.50 10.53 68.44
C ASN A 10 38.85 11.97 68.87
N LEU A 11 38.19 12.36 69.98
CA LEU A 11 38.43 13.48 70.91
C LEU A 11 37.67 14.79 70.65
N THR A 12 37.05 15.47 71.62
CA THR A 12 36.50 15.22 72.98
C THR A 12 35.85 16.54 73.42
N HIS A 13 34.75 16.47 74.19
CA HIS A 13 34.29 17.42 75.23
C HIS A 13 34.33 18.95 75.00
N ARG A 14 33.16 19.60 75.07
CA ARG A 14 32.74 20.39 76.26
C ARG A 14 31.33 20.99 76.07
N CYS A 15 30.56 20.91 77.16
CA CYS A 15 29.24 21.50 77.34
C CYS A 15 29.38 23.01 77.61
N GLY A 16 28.50 23.82 77.02
CA GLY A 16 28.43 25.27 77.26
C GLY A 16 27.14 25.84 76.70
N SER A 17 26.17 26.05 77.58
CA SER A 17 24.87 26.67 77.34
C SER A 17 25.03 28.10 76.82
N ILE A 18 24.55 28.39 75.61
CA ILE A 18 24.41 29.75 75.07
C ILE A 18 23.00 29.89 74.48
N LEU A 19 22.33 30.96 74.88
CA LEU A 19 20.95 31.38 74.60
C LEU A 19 20.53 31.32 73.11
N PRO A 20 19.22 31.20 72.81
CA PRO A 20 18.74 31.15 71.43
C PRO A 20 19.00 32.48 70.69
N PHE A 21 19.74 32.40 69.59
CA PHE A 21 19.97 33.49 68.65
C PHE A 21 18.64 33.81 67.93
N GLN A 22 17.92 34.83 68.40
CA GLN A 22 16.75 35.37 67.69
C GLN A 22 17.23 36.00 66.38
N LEU A 23 17.00 35.32 65.25
CA LEU A 23 17.12 35.94 63.94
C LEU A 23 16.14 37.11 63.85
N GLN A 24 16.66 38.32 63.62
CA GLN A 24 15.86 39.52 63.37
C GLN A 24 14.90 39.28 62.19
N PRO A 25 13.62 39.71 62.28
CA PRO A 25 12.59 39.42 61.28
C PRO A 25 12.92 39.97 59.87
N GLN A 26 13.82 40.95 59.77
CA GLN A 26 14.29 41.49 58.49
C GLN A 26 15.10 40.49 57.66
N ILE A 27 15.88 39.61 58.29
CA ILE A 27 16.72 38.62 57.58
C ILE A 27 15.84 37.52 56.97
N LEU A 28 14.79 37.12 57.68
CA LEU A 28 13.82 36.14 57.17
C LEU A 28 13.08 36.67 55.94
N LEU A 29 12.75 37.97 55.95
CA LEU A 29 12.07 38.65 54.85
C LEU A 29 12.98 38.79 53.62
N GLN A 30 14.28 39.04 53.81
CA GLN A 30 15.26 39.04 52.72
C GLN A 30 15.47 37.65 52.11
N LEU A 31 15.54 36.60 52.94
CA LEU A 31 15.65 35.22 52.46
C LEU A 31 14.40 34.81 51.67
N GLN A 32 13.22 35.24 52.11
CA GLN A 32 11.97 34.98 51.40
C GLN A 32 11.88 35.73 50.06
N GLN A 33 12.39 36.97 49.99
CA GLN A 33 12.49 37.72 48.74
C GLN A 33 13.50 37.09 47.76
N GLN A 34 14.65 36.59 48.24
CA GLN A 34 15.61 35.88 47.40
C GLN A 34 15.04 34.56 46.85
N GLN A 35 14.28 33.81 47.65
CA GLN A 35 13.61 32.60 47.16
C GLN A 35 12.53 32.91 46.12
N GLN A 36 11.79 34.01 46.27
CA GLN A 36 10.81 34.44 45.26
C GLN A 36 11.48 34.87 43.95
N GLN A 37 12.63 35.55 43.99
CA GLN A 37 13.38 35.91 42.78
C GLN A 37 13.97 34.69 42.07
N GLN A 38 14.43 33.66 42.80
CA GLN A 38 14.88 32.41 42.19
C GLN A 38 13.76 31.59 41.56
N GLN A 39 12.53 31.65 42.10
CA GLN A 39 11.38 30.99 41.47
C GLN A 39 10.92 31.68 40.19
N GLN A 40 11.09 33.00 40.06
CA GLN A 40 10.72 33.73 38.85
C GLN A 40 11.68 33.51 37.67
N THR A 41 12.98 33.25 37.93
CA THR A 41 13.95 32.99 36.84
C THR A 41 13.85 31.58 36.24
N LEU A 42 13.13 30.65 36.88
CA LEU A 42 12.93 29.29 36.35
C LEU A 42 11.80 29.20 35.30
N HIS A 43 11.03 30.28 35.10
CA HIS A 43 9.95 30.37 34.11
C HIS A 43 10.37 31.23 32.91
N VAL A 44 11.47 30.89 32.26
CA VAL A 44 11.63 31.24 30.84
C VAL A 44 10.93 30.14 30.07
N PRO A 45 9.74 30.38 29.46
CA PRO A 45 9.17 29.38 28.58
C PRO A 45 10.16 29.17 27.43
N LEU A 46 10.64 27.93 27.27
CA LEU A 46 11.25 27.49 26.02
C LEU A 46 10.22 27.78 24.92
N GLN A 47 10.38 28.90 24.21
CA GLN A 47 9.70 29.13 22.96
C GLN A 47 10.27 28.09 22.00
N PHE A 48 9.65 26.91 21.98
CA PHE A 48 9.76 26.00 20.86
C PHE A 48 9.31 26.81 19.66
N THR A 49 10.28 27.19 18.82
CA THR A 49 10.03 27.77 17.51
C THR A 49 8.98 26.89 16.85
N GLN A 50 7.77 27.44 16.68
CA GLN A 50 6.66 26.78 16.05
C GLN A 50 7.13 26.49 14.63
N VAL A 51 7.64 25.27 14.41
CA VAL A 51 7.95 24.79 13.07
C VAL A 51 6.63 24.93 12.34
N ARG A 52 6.59 25.87 11.39
CA ARG A 52 5.46 26.16 10.53
C ARG A 52 4.96 24.82 10.03
N GLN A 53 3.87 24.32 10.63
CA GLN A 53 3.25 23.07 10.22
C GLN A 53 2.85 23.32 8.78
N LEU A 54 3.59 22.72 7.84
CA LEU A 54 3.08 22.55 6.48
C LEU A 54 1.70 21.94 6.69
N SER A 55 0.66 22.68 6.28
CA SER A 55 -0.76 22.31 6.32
C SER A 55 -0.93 20.81 6.54
N SER A 56 -1.25 20.40 7.77
CA SER A 56 -1.57 19.00 8.04
C SER A 56 -2.70 18.65 7.08
N PHE A 57 -2.47 17.63 6.26
CA PHE A 57 -3.55 17.11 5.44
C PHE A 57 -4.54 16.50 6.43
N ASP A 58 -5.64 17.20 6.70
CA ASP A 58 -6.63 16.75 7.69
C ASP A 58 -7.47 15.64 7.05
N HIS A 59 -6.98 14.41 7.13
CA HIS A 59 -7.62 13.21 6.58
C HIS A 59 -9.05 13.05 7.12
N ASN A 60 -9.28 13.47 8.36
CA ASN A 60 -10.59 13.46 8.99
C ASN A 60 -11.58 14.36 8.25
N ALA A 61 -11.16 15.56 7.81
CA ALA A 61 -12.03 16.47 7.07
C ALA A 61 -12.53 15.87 5.74
N ILE A 62 -11.69 15.09 5.07
CA ILE A 62 -12.09 14.36 3.85
C ILE A 62 -13.13 13.30 4.19
N ILE A 63 -12.89 12.50 5.23
CA ILE A 63 -13.79 11.42 5.64
C ILE A 63 -15.14 12.00 6.08
N THR A 64 -15.13 13.05 6.90
CA THR A 64 -16.33 13.77 7.36
C THR A 64 -17.10 14.37 6.18
N GLY A 65 -16.42 14.98 5.21
CA GLY A 65 -17.10 15.49 4.01
C GLY A 65 -17.80 14.39 3.20
N PHE A 66 -17.21 13.18 3.12
CA PHE A 66 -17.86 12.03 2.49
C PHE A 66 -19.03 11.50 3.33
N THR A 67 -18.92 11.41 4.66
CA THR A 67 -20.02 10.93 5.50
C THR A 67 -21.22 11.87 5.46
N GLU A 68 -20.98 13.18 5.58
CA GLU A 68 -22.03 14.21 5.44
C GLU A 68 -22.71 14.13 4.07
N SER A 69 -21.93 13.98 3.00
CA SER A 69 -22.49 13.82 1.64
C SER A 69 -23.41 12.59 1.54
N PHE A 70 -23.04 11.47 2.17
CA PHE A 70 -23.88 10.27 2.19
C PHE A 70 -25.17 10.49 2.99
N GLN A 71 -25.11 11.17 4.12
CA GLN A 71 -26.28 11.53 4.91
C GLN A 71 -27.22 12.46 4.13
N THR A 72 -26.70 13.51 3.49
CA THR A 72 -27.52 14.42 2.68
C THR A 72 -28.20 13.68 1.51
N ILE A 73 -27.50 12.74 0.87
CA ILE A 73 -28.11 11.93 -0.21
C ILE A 73 -29.19 11.00 0.35
N HIS A 74 -28.95 10.38 1.52
CA HIS A 74 -29.94 9.53 2.18
C HIS A 74 -31.20 10.33 2.54
N GLU A 75 -31.05 11.49 3.18
CA GLU A 75 -32.14 12.39 3.57
C GLU A 75 -32.94 12.88 2.36
N TYR A 76 -32.29 13.18 1.24
CA TYR A 76 -32.98 13.67 0.03
C TYR A 76 -33.65 12.56 -0.79
N THR A 77 -33.01 11.39 -0.89
CA THR A 77 -33.52 10.28 -1.72
C THR A 77 -34.45 9.34 -0.98
N HIS A 78 -34.42 9.36 0.36
CA HIS A 78 -35.09 8.40 1.24
C HIS A 78 -34.80 6.94 0.88
N LEU A 79 -33.65 6.67 0.26
CA LEU A 79 -33.22 5.33 -0.09
C LEU A 79 -32.62 4.65 1.14
N PRO A 80 -33.02 3.40 1.44
CA PRO A 80 -32.47 2.70 2.59
C PRO A 80 -30.96 2.47 2.42
N TRP A 81 -30.22 2.48 3.54
CA TRP A 81 -28.76 2.38 3.52
C TRP A 81 -28.23 1.15 2.77
N TRP A 82 -28.92 0.01 2.84
CA TRP A 82 -28.53 -1.21 2.11
C TRP A 82 -28.53 -1.04 0.59
N ALA A 83 -29.33 -0.11 0.05
CA ALA A 83 -29.38 0.19 -1.39
C ALA A 83 -28.46 1.36 -1.74
N LEU A 84 -28.38 2.37 -0.87
CA LEU A 84 -27.56 3.56 -1.09
C LEU A 84 -26.06 3.24 -1.14
N ILE A 85 -25.57 2.36 -0.27
CA ILE A 85 -24.15 2.00 -0.21
C ILE A 85 -23.67 1.32 -1.52
N PRO A 86 -24.33 0.25 -2.04
CA PRO A 86 -23.98 -0.31 -3.34
C PRO A 86 -24.16 0.69 -4.49
N LEU A 87 -25.24 1.47 -4.50
CA LEU A 87 -25.53 2.40 -5.61
C LEU A 87 -24.46 3.50 -5.73
N SER A 88 -24.11 4.13 -4.60
CA SER A 88 -23.04 5.13 -4.54
C SER A 88 -21.68 4.53 -4.92
N THR A 89 -21.41 3.27 -4.53
CA THR A 89 -20.21 2.54 -4.94
C THR A 89 -20.16 2.38 -6.47
N PHE A 90 -21.25 1.94 -7.08
CA PHE A 90 -21.35 1.81 -8.54
C PHE A 90 -21.19 3.15 -9.25
N ALA A 91 -21.80 4.22 -8.73
CA ALA A 91 -21.70 5.56 -9.29
C ALA A 91 -20.26 6.08 -9.23
N LEU A 92 -19.63 6.07 -8.04
CA LEU A 92 -18.24 6.51 -7.85
C LEU A 92 -17.28 5.72 -8.73
N ARG A 93 -17.45 4.39 -8.82
CA ARG A 93 -16.57 3.56 -9.65
C ARG A 93 -16.78 3.81 -11.14
N SER A 94 -18.01 4.04 -11.59
CA SER A 94 -18.33 4.33 -12.98
C SER A 94 -17.78 5.70 -13.42
N VAL A 95 -17.84 6.71 -12.57
CA VAL A 95 -17.35 8.06 -12.88
C VAL A 95 -15.83 8.15 -12.76
N TRP A 96 -15.26 7.62 -11.67
CA TRP A 96 -13.84 7.81 -11.35
C TRP A 96 -12.94 6.72 -11.93
N THR A 97 -13.26 5.44 -11.67
CA THR A 97 -12.33 4.34 -11.96
C THR A 97 -12.50 3.73 -13.34
N LEU A 98 -13.72 3.67 -13.88
CA LEU A 98 -14.00 3.02 -15.16
C LEU A 98 -13.31 3.70 -16.35
N PRO A 99 -13.30 5.05 -16.50
CA PRO A 99 -12.58 5.69 -17.60
C PRO A 99 -11.08 5.41 -17.55
N LEU A 100 -10.50 5.45 -16.35
CA LEU A 100 -9.10 5.11 -16.12
C LEU A 100 -8.81 3.64 -16.45
N ALA A 101 -9.72 2.74 -16.10
CA ALA A 101 -9.62 1.32 -16.43
C ALA A 101 -9.66 1.08 -17.95
N ILE A 102 -10.54 1.77 -18.68
CA ILE A 102 -10.60 1.71 -20.16
C ILE A 102 -9.29 2.20 -20.77
N MET A 103 -8.75 3.33 -20.30
CA MET A 103 -7.47 3.86 -20.77
C MET A 103 -6.30 2.90 -20.48
N GLN A 104 -6.26 2.33 -19.28
CA GLN A 104 -5.27 1.31 -18.93
C GLN A 104 -5.42 0.07 -19.82
N ARG A 105 -6.64 -0.39 -20.06
CA ARG A 105 -6.94 -1.56 -20.88
C ARG A 105 -6.45 -1.39 -22.33
N LYS A 106 -6.75 -0.25 -22.96
CA LYS A 106 -6.26 0.10 -24.31
C LYS A 106 -4.72 0.13 -24.36
N ARG A 107 -4.06 0.66 -23.32
CA ARG A 107 -2.59 0.64 -23.22
C ARG A 107 -2.03 -0.78 -23.12
N ILE A 108 -2.63 -1.63 -22.28
CA ILE A 108 -2.22 -3.03 -22.13
C ILE A 108 -2.41 -3.81 -23.43
N GLN A 109 -3.50 -3.58 -24.16
CA GLN A 109 -3.74 -4.20 -25.47
C GLN A 109 -2.60 -3.85 -26.46
N LYS A 110 -2.22 -2.57 -26.54
CA LYS A 110 -1.11 -2.13 -27.40
C LYS A 110 0.26 -2.65 -26.92
N GLN A 111 0.48 -2.79 -25.62
CA GLN A 111 1.69 -3.44 -25.09
C GLN A 111 1.72 -4.93 -25.46
N SER A 112 0.56 -5.61 -25.42
CA SER A 112 0.43 -7.01 -25.81
C SER A 112 0.77 -7.21 -27.28
N SER A 113 0.33 -6.32 -28.18
CA SER A 113 0.68 -6.41 -29.61
C SER A 113 2.17 -6.19 -29.91
N LEU A 114 2.90 -5.48 -29.04
CA LEU A 114 4.34 -5.24 -29.19
C LEU A 114 5.20 -6.33 -28.52
N LYS A 115 4.60 -7.16 -27.67
CA LYS A 115 5.28 -8.23 -26.93
C LYS A 115 6.00 -9.25 -27.82
N PRO A 116 5.51 -9.64 -29.02
CA PRO A 116 6.20 -10.57 -29.90
C PRO A 116 7.57 -10.03 -30.37
N ILE A 117 7.63 -8.74 -30.70
CA ILE A 117 8.88 -8.07 -31.11
C ILE A 117 9.90 -8.13 -29.96
N VAL A 118 9.46 -7.86 -28.74
CA VAL A 118 10.32 -7.94 -27.55
C VAL A 118 10.75 -9.38 -27.27
N SER A 119 9.87 -10.36 -27.47
CA SER A 119 10.17 -11.78 -27.28
C SER A 119 11.22 -12.29 -28.27
N ALA A 120 11.20 -11.81 -29.52
CA ALA A 120 12.17 -12.17 -30.55
C ALA A 120 13.58 -11.61 -30.29
N LEU A 121 13.69 -10.47 -29.59
CA LEU A 121 14.99 -9.85 -29.27
C LEU A 121 15.85 -10.71 -28.34
N GLY A 122 15.23 -11.49 -27.44
CA GLY A 122 15.93 -12.27 -26.42
C GLY A 122 16.93 -13.27 -27.02
N PRO A 123 16.48 -14.25 -27.83
CA PRO A 123 17.36 -15.23 -28.47
C PRO A 123 18.45 -14.59 -29.35
N VAL A 124 18.07 -13.57 -30.14
CA VAL A 124 19.00 -12.86 -31.04
C VAL A 124 20.13 -12.19 -30.26
N LEU A 125 19.80 -11.48 -29.17
CA LEU A 125 20.81 -10.81 -28.34
C LEU A 125 21.71 -11.81 -27.62
N LYS A 126 21.17 -12.92 -27.12
CA LYS A 126 21.97 -13.99 -26.50
C LYS A 126 22.96 -14.60 -27.50
N MET A 127 22.50 -14.92 -28.70
CA MET A 127 23.35 -15.47 -29.76
C MET A 127 24.45 -14.48 -30.17
N ASN A 128 24.11 -13.20 -30.38
CA ASN A 128 25.08 -12.19 -30.78
C ASN A 128 26.13 -11.91 -29.69
N LEU A 129 25.73 -11.90 -28.42
CA LEU A 129 26.67 -11.75 -27.30
C LEU A 129 27.57 -12.98 -27.17
N ALA A 130 27.01 -14.20 -27.26
CA ALA A 130 27.80 -15.44 -27.22
C ALA A 130 28.85 -15.48 -28.34
N LYS A 131 28.48 -15.11 -29.57
CA LYS A 131 29.42 -14.99 -30.71
C LYS A 131 30.55 -14.01 -30.42
N ARG A 132 30.26 -12.83 -29.86
CA ARG A 132 31.28 -11.82 -29.49
C ARG A 132 32.22 -12.29 -28.38
N VAL A 133 31.70 -12.97 -27.37
CA VAL A 133 32.51 -13.54 -26.28
C VAL A 133 33.43 -14.63 -26.83
N GLN A 134 32.93 -15.49 -27.72
CA GLN A 134 33.74 -16.52 -28.37
C GLN A 134 34.84 -15.92 -29.23
N GLN A 135 34.53 -14.90 -30.04
CA GLN A 135 35.53 -14.16 -30.83
C GLN A 135 36.62 -13.55 -29.95
N ALA A 136 36.24 -12.90 -28.85
CA ALA A 136 37.20 -12.32 -27.91
C ALA A 136 38.11 -13.39 -27.29
N LYS A 137 37.57 -14.57 -26.94
CA LYS A 137 38.38 -15.71 -26.45
C LYS A 137 39.33 -16.27 -27.51
N THR A 138 38.90 -16.36 -28.75
CA THR A 138 39.77 -16.81 -29.85
C THR A 138 40.92 -15.82 -30.11
N LEU A 139 40.67 -14.51 -29.98
CA LEU A 139 41.71 -13.50 -30.08
C LEU A 139 42.74 -13.60 -28.95
N LEU A 140 42.34 -13.99 -27.74
CA LEU A 140 43.23 -14.25 -26.59
C LEU A 140 44.10 -15.52 -26.70
N GLN A 141 43.84 -16.37 -27.69
CA GLN A 141 44.61 -17.61 -27.90
C GLN A 141 45.65 -17.46 -29.02
N LYS A 142 45.62 -16.36 -29.79
CA LYS A 142 46.56 -16.12 -30.89
C LYS A 142 47.86 -15.50 -30.35
N PRO A 143 49.04 -15.72 -30.97
CA PRO A 143 50.28 -15.12 -30.50
C PRO A 143 50.27 -13.58 -30.57
N GLU A 144 51.08 -12.95 -29.70
CA GLU A 144 51.09 -11.51 -29.38
C GLU A 144 50.95 -10.61 -30.61
N THR A 145 49.79 -9.97 -30.73
CA THR A 145 49.47 -8.91 -31.68
C THR A 145 48.89 -7.73 -30.89
N GLU A 146 48.92 -6.49 -31.41
CA GLU A 146 48.33 -5.33 -30.70
C GLU A 146 46.85 -5.52 -30.30
N ASP A 147 46.12 -6.35 -31.05
CA ASP A 147 44.75 -6.76 -30.75
C ASP A 147 44.63 -7.64 -29.49
N HIS A 148 45.70 -8.36 -29.13
CA HIS A 148 45.75 -9.24 -27.96
C HIS A 148 45.68 -8.43 -26.67
N THR A 149 46.42 -7.32 -26.58
CA THR A 149 46.44 -6.43 -25.41
C THR A 149 45.09 -5.74 -25.23
N ARG A 150 44.42 -5.35 -26.33
CA ARG A 150 43.06 -4.76 -26.31
C ARG A 150 41.98 -5.78 -25.96
N ALA A 151 42.09 -7.01 -26.46
CA ALA A 151 41.17 -8.09 -26.14
C ALA A 151 41.32 -8.58 -24.68
N ALA A 152 42.54 -8.58 -24.14
CA ALA A 152 42.83 -8.91 -22.74
C ALA A 152 42.27 -7.87 -21.77
N GLN A 153 42.24 -6.60 -22.18
CA GLN A 153 41.62 -5.53 -21.42
C GLN A 153 40.09 -5.51 -21.54
N ALA A 154 39.52 -6.15 -22.56
CA ALA A 154 38.08 -6.17 -22.77
C ALA A 154 37.39 -7.13 -21.77
N PRO A 155 36.50 -6.64 -20.89
CA PRO A 155 35.81 -7.48 -19.90
C PRO A 155 34.85 -8.51 -20.53
N LEU A 156 34.67 -8.50 -21.85
CA LEU A 156 33.85 -9.47 -22.57
C LEU A 156 34.46 -10.88 -22.60
N ALA A 157 35.78 -11.03 -22.64
CA ALA A 157 36.41 -12.33 -22.83
C ALA A 157 36.29 -13.24 -21.58
N ASN A 158 36.30 -12.63 -20.40
CA ASN A 158 36.17 -13.31 -19.10
C ASN A 158 34.72 -13.44 -18.62
N MET A 159 33.75 -13.09 -19.47
CA MET A 159 32.34 -13.04 -19.08
C MET A 159 31.76 -14.45 -18.86
N THR A 160 31.11 -14.65 -17.71
CA THR A 160 30.44 -15.93 -17.40
C THR A 160 29.10 -16.05 -18.14
N TYR A 161 28.59 -17.28 -18.30
CA TYR A 161 27.30 -17.53 -18.94
C TYR A 161 26.14 -16.77 -18.25
N GLU A 162 26.14 -16.74 -16.93
CA GLU A 162 25.15 -15.98 -16.14
C GLU A 162 25.21 -14.48 -16.44
N GLN A 163 26.42 -13.92 -16.57
CA GLN A 163 26.58 -12.52 -16.92
C GLN A 163 26.09 -12.22 -18.35
N ILE A 164 26.31 -13.13 -19.31
CA ILE A 164 25.76 -13.02 -20.68
C ILE A 164 24.21 -13.03 -20.63
N LEU A 165 23.63 -13.92 -19.82
CA LEU A 165 22.18 -13.99 -19.64
C LEU A 165 21.62 -12.72 -18.99
N LEU A 166 22.30 -12.19 -17.98
CA LEU A 166 21.91 -10.96 -17.30
C LEU A 166 22.03 -9.74 -18.23
N LEU A 167 23.13 -9.60 -18.98
CA LEU A 167 23.31 -8.50 -19.93
C LEU A 167 22.30 -8.55 -21.07
N SER A 168 22.07 -9.72 -21.66
CA SER A 168 21.04 -9.88 -22.71
C SER A 168 19.66 -9.49 -22.17
N THR A 169 19.32 -9.91 -20.95
CA THR A 169 18.06 -9.53 -20.30
C THR A 169 17.96 -8.02 -20.03
N LYS A 170 19.05 -7.39 -19.55
CA LYS A 170 19.10 -5.94 -19.34
C LYS A 170 18.93 -5.16 -20.65
N GLU A 171 19.59 -5.61 -21.73
CA GLU A 171 19.49 -4.99 -23.05
C GLU A 171 18.09 -5.15 -23.67
N VAL A 172 17.47 -6.33 -23.53
CA VAL A 172 16.05 -6.53 -23.92
C VAL A 172 15.15 -5.55 -23.18
N ARG A 173 15.32 -5.39 -21.85
CA ARG A 173 14.53 -4.43 -21.06
C ARG A 173 14.75 -2.99 -21.51
N LYS A 174 15.99 -2.60 -21.84
CA LYS A 174 16.31 -1.27 -22.35
C LYS A 174 15.60 -1.00 -23.69
N ARG A 175 15.71 -1.93 -24.64
CA ARG A 175 15.04 -1.84 -25.94
C ARG A 175 13.52 -1.85 -25.82
N GLN A 176 12.97 -2.65 -24.90
CA GLN A 176 11.54 -2.66 -24.58
C GLN A 176 11.07 -1.29 -24.08
N LYS A 177 11.80 -0.66 -23.15
CA LYS A 177 11.46 0.69 -22.66
C LYS A 177 11.46 1.73 -23.78
N VAL A 178 12.45 1.69 -24.68
CA VAL A 178 12.52 2.59 -25.83
C VAL A 178 11.37 2.33 -26.80
N LEU A 179 11.09 1.07 -27.14
CA LEU A 179 9.98 0.69 -28.01
C LEU A 179 8.63 1.17 -27.46
N PHE A 180 8.40 0.97 -26.17
CA PHE A 180 7.18 1.41 -25.50
C PHE A 180 7.08 2.93 -25.38
N LYS A 181 8.21 3.64 -25.18
CA LYS A 181 8.25 5.10 -25.21
C LYS A 181 7.87 5.63 -26.60
N LYS A 182 8.41 5.06 -27.68
CA LYS A 182 8.07 5.42 -29.08
C LYS A 182 6.58 5.27 -29.39
N HIS A 183 5.94 4.25 -28.82
CA HIS A 183 4.50 4.00 -29.01
C HIS A 183 3.60 4.62 -27.92
N GLY A 184 4.14 5.44 -27.02
CA GLY A 184 3.38 6.10 -25.94
C GLY A 184 2.88 5.19 -24.80
N VAL A 185 3.22 3.90 -24.82
CA VAL A 185 2.68 2.84 -23.95
C VAL A 185 3.67 2.37 -22.88
N GLN A 186 4.21 3.32 -22.12
CA GLN A 186 5.15 3.04 -21.02
C GLN A 186 4.53 2.11 -19.95
N ILE A 187 5.35 1.27 -19.31
CA ILE A 187 4.85 0.31 -18.29
C ILE A 187 4.38 1.02 -17.02
N TRP A 188 5.05 2.09 -16.59
CA TRP A 188 4.72 2.78 -15.33
C TRP A 188 3.28 3.33 -15.33
N LYS A 189 2.77 3.69 -16.52
CA LYS A 189 1.40 4.14 -16.74
C LYS A 189 0.34 3.11 -16.34
N ASN A 190 0.68 1.82 -16.29
CA ASN A 190 -0.21 0.76 -15.83
C ASN A 190 -0.46 0.82 -14.32
N PHE A 191 0.41 1.48 -13.54
CA PHE A 191 0.22 1.67 -12.09
C PHE A 191 -0.73 2.81 -11.74
N LEU A 192 -1.17 3.60 -12.73
CA LEU A 192 -2.08 4.73 -12.51
C LEU A 192 -3.43 4.29 -11.94
N LEU A 193 -4.02 3.20 -12.45
CA LEU A 193 -5.30 2.73 -11.93
C LEU A 193 -5.18 2.28 -10.46
N PRO A 194 -4.25 1.37 -10.06
CA PRO A 194 -4.06 1.06 -8.65
C PRO A 194 -3.76 2.28 -7.78
N ALA A 195 -2.95 3.23 -8.26
CA ALA A 195 -2.61 4.44 -7.53
C ALA A 195 -3.82 5.35 -7.25
N CYS A 196 -4.83 5.36 -8.13
CA CYS A 196 -6.08 6.09 -7.91
C CYS A 196 -7.13 5.26 -7.17
N GLN A 197 -7.15 3.94 -7.39
CA GLN A 197 -8.16 3.03 -6.86
C GLN A 197 -7.94 2.69 -5.38
N ILE A 198 -6.70 2.46 -4.96
CA ILE A 198 -6.38 2.08 -3.57
C ILE A 198 -6.75 3.21 -2.59
N PRO A 199 -6.36 4.49 -2.82
CA PRO A 199 -6.76 5.58 -1.94
C PRO A 199 -8.27 5.77 -1.88
N LEU A 200 -8.98 5.72 -3.01
CA LEU A 200 -10.44 5.79 -3.05
C LEU A 200 -11.05 4.64 -2.22
N TRP A 201 -10.51 3.43 -2.35
CA TRP A 201 -11.01 2.28 -1.59
C TRP A 201 -10.78 2.44 -0.08
N ILE A 202 -9.63 2.98 0.33
CA ILE A 202 -9.32 3.27 1.74
C ILE A 202 -10.26 4.35 2.28
N ILE A 203 -10.39 5.49 1.59
CA ILE A 203 -11.24 6.60 2.02
C ILE A 203 -12.67 6.12 2.21
N MET A 204 -13.24 5.43 1.21
CA MET A 204 -14.59 4.88 1.32
C MET A 204 -14.72 3.84 2.43
N SER A 205 -13.70 3.01 2.68
CA SER A 205 -13.73 2.07 3.81
C SER A 205 -13.72 2.79 5.15
N LEU A 206 -12.98 3.90 5.27
CA LEU A 206 -12.97 4.74 6.47
C LEU A 206 -14.30 5.49 6.63
N THR A 207 -14.91 5.98 5.54
CA THR A 207 -16.25 6.59 5.54
C THR A 207 -17.32 5.62 6.04
N MET A 208 -17.35 4.37 5.52
CA MET A 208 -18.31 3.36 5.98
C MET A 208 -18.07 2.99 7.45
N ARG A 209 -16.81 2.92 7.86
CA ARG A 209 -16.42 2.68 9.24
C ARG A 209 -16.90 3.78 10.17
N ASP A 210 -16.67 5.04 9.79
CA ASP A 210 -17.11 6.22 10.54
C ASP A 210 -18.64 6.23 10.65
N LEU A 211 -19.35 6.05 9.53
CA LEU A 211 -20.81 5.96 9.48
C LEU A 211 -21.38 4.90 10.45
N SER A 212 -20.75 3.73 10.54
CA SER A 212 -21.15 2.66 11.46
C SER A 212 -20.72 2.84 12.92
N GLY A 213 -19.97 3.91 13.25
CA GLY A 213 -19.41 4.11 14.58
C GLY A 213 -18.28 3.15 14.95
N TRP A 214 -17.63 2.50 13.99
CA TRP A 214 -16.57 1.52 14.25
C TRP A 214 -15.18 2.20 14.32
N SER A 215 -15.01 3.22 15.16
CA SER A 215 -13.72 3.92 15.32
C SER A 215 -12.92 3.37 16.50
N SER A 216 -11.77 2.77 16.22
CA SER A 216 -10.91 2.12 17.24
C SER A 216 -10.07 3.10 18.08
N TRP A 217 -10.10 4.41 17.77
CA TRP A 217 -9.14 5.39 18.32
C TRP A 217 -9.76 6.43 19.26
N ASP A 218 -11.08 6.61 19.24
CA ASP A 218 -11.74 7.55 20.15
C ASP A 218 -13.06 6.92 20.63
N ASN A 219 -13.15 6.61 21.93
CA ASN A 219 -14.28 5.88 22.52
C ASN A 219 -15.62 6.67 22.48
N ILE A 220 -15.58 7.91 22.01
CA ILE A 220 -16.72 8.85 22.00
C ILE A 220 -17.66 8.57 20.81
N HIS A 221 -17.20 7.92 19.73
CA HIS A 221 -17.95 7.74 18.48
C HIS A 221 -18.32 6.27 18.17
N ASN A 222 -18.56 5.46 19.21
CA ASN A 222 -19.05 4.08 19.04
C ASN A 222 -20.55 3.98 18.70
N LYS A 223 -21.12 5.06 18.16
CA LYS A 223 -22.53 5.15 17.76
C LYS A 223 -22.58 5.49 16.28
N ALA A 224 -23.53 4.89 15.56
CA ALA A 224 -23.76 5.25 14.16
C ALA A 224 -24.07 6.75 14.06
N LEU A 225 -23.54 7.42 13.04
CA LEU A 225 -23.82 8.84 12.82
C LEU A 225 -25.31 9.08 12.52
N ASP A 226 -25.97 8.14 11.86
CA ASP A 226 -27.41 8.17 11.62
C ASP A 226 -28.09 6.96 12.32
N PRO A 227 -29.05 7.19 13.23
CA PRO A 227 -29.81 6.14 13.89
C PRO A 227 -30.56 5.19 12.94
N SER A 228 -30.88 5.61 11.71
CA SER A 228 -31.56 4.76 10.73
C SER A 228 -30.71 3.54 10.32
N LEU A 229 -29.37 3.58 10.46
CA LEU A 229 -28.50 2.44 10.20
C LEU A 229 -28.80 1.20 11.07
N TYR A 230 -29.41 1.39 12.25
CA TYR A 230 -29.76 0.29 13.14
C TYR A 230 -30.96 -0.53 12.66
N THR A 231 -31.84 0.08 11.86
CA THR A 231 -33.14 -0.50 11.50
C THR A 231 -33.32 -0.71 10.01
N GLU A 232 -32.59 0.01 9.16
CA GLU A 232 -32.74 -0.02 7.70
C GLU A 232 -31.92 -1.11 7.00
N GLY A 233 -31.66 -2.23 7.66
CA GLY A 233 -31.14 -3.41 6.99
C GLY A 233 -32.18 -4.17 6.19
N CYS A 234 -31.75 -5.22 5.49
CA CYS A 234 -32.65 -6.11 4.75
C CYS A 234 -32.29 -7.59 4.93
N LEU A 235 -33.26 -8.46 4.70
CA LEU A 235 -33.10 -9.92 4.76
C LEU A 235 -32.61 -10.40 6.15
N TRP A 236 -31.38 -10.91 6.23
CA TRP A 236 -30.79 -11.49 7.44
C TRP A 236 -29.96 -10.49 8.27
N PHE A 237 -29.74 -9.28 7.74
CA PHE A 237 -28.99 -8.23 8.43
C PHE A 237 -29.91 -7.01 8.60
N GLN A 238 -30.38 -6.75 9.82
CA GLN A 238 -31.24 -5.59 10.12
C GLN A 238 -30.44 -4.38 10.58
N ASP A 239 -29.36 -4.62 11.32
CA ASP A 239 -28.47 -3.59 11.82
C ASP A 239 -27.18 -3.59 10.99
N LEU A 240 -26.89 -2.44 10.35
CA LEU A 240 -25.71 -2.27 9.50
C LEU A 240 -24.44 -1.93 10.30
N THR A 241 -24.55 -1.64 11.59
CA THR A 241 -23.46 -1.21 12.47
C THR A 241 -22.72 -2.37 13.12
N ILE A 242 -23.38 -3.52 13.24
CA ILE A 242 -22.81 -4.74 13.81
C ILE A 242 -22.18 -5.62 12.73
N ALA A 243 -21.32 -6.54 13.17
CA ALA A 243 -20.81 -7.60 12.30
C ALA A 243 -21.91 -8.61 11.94
N ASP A 244 -21.77 -9.24 10.76
CA ASP A 244 -22.71 -10.25 10.29
C ASP A 244 -22.64 -11.54 11.13
N LEU A 245 -23.64 -11.75 11.97
CA LEU A 245 -23.74 -12.93 12.84
C LEU A 245 -23.89 -14.24 12.04
N ALA A 246 -24.50 -14.19 10.85
CA ALA A 246 -24.69 -15.37 10.02
C ALA A 246 -23.44 -15.70 9.18
N HIS A 247 -22.42 -14.82 9.18
CA HIS A 247 -21.19 -14.96 8.40
C HIS A 247 -21.42 -15.16 6.89
N ILE A 248 -22.56 -14.71 6.37
CA ILE A 248 -22.93 -14.79 4.95
C ILE A 248 -22.11 -13.78 4.15
N PHE A 249 -21.92 -12.56 4.66
CA PHE A 249 -21.14 -11.51 4.00
C PHE A 249 -19.67 -11.91 3.75
N PRO A 250 -18.89 -12.40 4.74
CA PRO A 250 -17.54 -12.89 4.49
C PRO A 250 -17.48 -13.96 3.40
N VAL A 251 -18.43 -14.90 3.38
CA VAL A 251 -18.48 -15.98 2.38
C VAL A 251 -18.77 -15.44 0.98
N ILE A 252 -19.77 -14.56 0.84
CA ILE A 252 -20.10 -13.91 -0.44
C ILE A 252 -18.91 -13.08 -0.93
N LEU A 253 -18.29 -12.30 -0.04
CA LEU A 253 -17.11 -11.50 -0.34
C LEU A 253 -15.97 -12.38 -0.85
N GLY A 254 -15.72 -13.51 -0.19
CA GLY A 254 -14.70 -14.48 -0.58
C GLY A 254 -14.95 -15.07 -1.97
N ILE A 255 -16.18 -15.53 -2.24
CA ILE A 255 -16.57 -16.13 -3.53
C ILE A 255 -16.40 -15.11 -4.67
N ILE A 256 -16.96 -13.90 -4.53
CA ILE A 256 -16.88 -12.88 -5.58
C ILE A 256 -15.44 -12.44 -5.82
N SER A 257 -14.67 -12.25 -4.75
CA SER A 257 -13.25 -11.86 -4.85
C SER A 257 -12.42 -12.94 -5.53
N LEU A 258 -12.68 -14.22 -5.23
CA LEU A 258 -12.01 -15.36 -5.87
C LEU A 258 -12.36 -15.43 -7.36
N CYS A 259 -13.64 -15.31 -7.72
CA CYS A 259 -14.06 -15.25 -9.11
C CYS A 259 -13.36 -14.10 -9.86
N ASN A 260 -13.28 -12.91 -9.26
CA ASN A 260 -12.64 -11.73 -9.85
C ASN A 260 -11.12 -11.93 -10.06
N ILE A 261 -10.44 -12.52 -9.08
CA ILE A 261 -9.01 -12.81 -9.13
C ILE A 261 -8.71 -13.88 -10.18
N GLU A 262 -9.41 -15.02 -10.16
CA GLU A 262 -9.23 -16.08 -11.17
C GLU A 262 -9.51 -15.57 -12.58
N TRP A 263 -10.53 -14.73 -12.73
CA TRP A 263 -10.84 -14.09 -14.00
C TRP A 263 -9.67 -13.26 -14.53
N THR A 264 -9.08 -12.43 -13.66
CA THR A 264 -7.95 -11.55 -13.98
C THR A 264 -6.69 -12.33 -14.31
N PHE A 265 -6.34 -13.34 -13.51
CA PHE A 265 -5.16 -14.17 -13.79
C PHE A 265 -5.32 -14.97 -15.07
N LYS A 266 -6.52 -15.47 -15.37
CA LYS A 266 -6.78 -16.12 -16.65
C LYS A 266 -6.56 -15.17 -17.83
N THR A 267 -7.01 -13.92 -17.74
CA THR A 267 -6.73 -12.88 -18.76
C THR A 267 -5.23 -12.63 -18.91
N LEU A 268 -4.49 -12.56 -17.80
CA LEU A 268 -3.03 -12.41 -17.83
C LEU A 268 -2.34 -13.61 -18.48
N GLU A 269 -2.81 -14.84 -18.25
CA GLU A 269 -2.31 -16.04 -18.91
C GLU A 269 -2.53 -16.01 -20.42
N LEU A 270 -3.71 -15.59 -20.89
CA LEU A 270 -4.00 -15.43 -22.32
C LEU A 270 -3.08 -14.40 -23.01
N SER A 271 -2.58 -13.41 -22.26
CA SER A 271 -1.62 -12.42 -22.75
C SER A 271 -0.18 -12.96 -22.89
N ARG A 272 0.10 -14.19 -22.45
CA ARG A 272 1.43 -14.81 -22.53
C ARG A 272 1.61 -15.49 -23.89
N LEU A 273 2.69 -15.14 -24.58
CA LEU A 273 3.08 -15.75 -25.86
C LEU A 273 3.76 -17.11 -25.69
N THR A 274 4.47 -17.27 -24.58
CA THR A 274 5.23 -18.49 -24.28
C THR A 274 4.41 -19.37 -23.35
N GLN A 275 4.23 -20.64 -23.71
CA GLN A 275 3.69 -21.64 -22.80
C GLN A 275 4.52 -21.69 -21.52
N LYS A 276 3.85 -21.81 -20.37
CA LYS A 276 4.54 -22.02 -19.09
C LYS A 276 5.37 -23.30 -19.17
N LEU A 277 6.64 -23.22 -18.81
CA LEU A 277 7.43 -24.40 -18.45
C LEU A 277 6.90 -24.91 -17.10
N LYS A 278 6.45 -26.16 -17.06
CA LYS A 278 5.67 -26.79 -15.97
C LYS A 278 6.36 -26.75 -14.59
N TYR A 279 7.66 -26.44 -14.51
CA TYR A 279 8.49 -26.59 -13.30
C TYR A 279 9.26 -25.33 -12.89
N ARG A 280 8.92 -24.13 -13.40
CA ARG A 280 9.55 -22.88 -12.92
C ARG A 280 8.49 -21.93 -12.37
N PRO A 281 8.41 -21.72 -11.04
CA PRO A 281 7.48 -20.76 -10.48
C PRO A 281 7.81 -19.38 -11.02
N THR A 282 6.85 -18.75 -11.70
CA THR A 282 7.03 -17.40 -12.22
C THR A 282 6.53 -16.37 -11.21
N LEU A 283 7.04 -15.13 -11.26
CA LEU A 283 6.56 -14.05 -10.39
C LEU A 283 5.04 -13.88 -10.46
N THR A 284 4.42 -14.15 -11.62
CA THR A 284 2.95 -14.12 -11.75
C THR A 284 2.25 -15.21 -10.96
N ASP A 285 2.89 -16.38 -10.77
CA ASP A 285 2.32 -17.50 -10.01
C ASP A 285 2.41 -17.24 -8.51
N ALA A 286 3.55 -16.69 -8.06
CA ALA A 286 3.69 -16.21 -6.68
C ALA A 286 2.67 -15.12 -6.35
N VAL A 287 2.49 -14.15 -7.24
CA VAL A 287 1.49 -13.08 -7.09
C VAL A 287 0.06 -13.65 -7.12
N ALA A 288 -0.23 -14.66 -7.95
CA ALA A 288 -1.53 -15.35 -7.95
C ALA A 288 -1.80 -16.05 -6.63
N ASN A 289 -0.86 -16.84 -6.12
CA ASN A 289 -1.02 -17.54 -4.85
C ASN A 289 -1.14 -16.57 -3.67
N PHE A 290 -0.34 -15.50 -3.65
CA PHE A 290 -0.45 -14.44 -2.66
C PHE A 290 -1.82 -13.75 -2.72
N SER A 291 -2.34 -13.47 -3.92
CA SER A 291 -3.67 -12.87 -4.07
C SER A 291 -4.77 -13.79 -3.54
N ARG A 292 -4.69 -15.11 -3.74
CA ARG A 292 -5.63 -16.08 -3.18
C ARG A 292 -5.59 -16.10 -1.65
N LEU A 293 -4.39 -16.10 -1.08
CA LEU A 293 -4.21 -16.01 0.38
C LEU A 293 -4.77 -14.70 0.94
N SER A 294 -4.61 -13.58 0.21
CA SER A 294 -5.14 -12.28 0.63
C SER A 294 -6.67 -12.25 0.71
N ILE A 295 -7.38 -13.07 -0.08
CA ILE A 295 -8.84 -13.20 0.01
C ILE A 295 -9.22 -13.84 1.34
N VAL A 296 -8.54 -14.92 1.74
CA VAL A 296 -8.80 -15.60 3.02
C VAL A 296 -8.57 -14.65 4.19
N PHE A 297 -7.50 -13.85 4.13
CA PHE A 297 -7.22 -12.83 5.14
C PHE A 297 -8.29 -11.72 5.16
N MET A 298 -8.74 -11.23 4.00
CA MET A 298 -9.82 -10.26 3.91
C MET A 298 -11.15 -10.81 4.44
N MET A 299 -11.43 -12.09 4.20
CA MET A 299 -12.60 -12.77 4.75
C MET A 299 -12.54 -12.83 6.28
N ALA A 300 -11.38 -13.10 6.87
CA ALA A 300 -11.20 -13.10 8.32
C ALA A 300 -11.42 -11.69 8.94
N ILE A 301 -10.91 -10.64 8.30
CA ILE A 301 -11.17 -9.24 8.72
C ILE A 301 -12.67 -8.93 8.62
N SER A 302 -13.33 -9.41 7.56
CA SER A 302 -14.76 -9.19 7.33
C SER A 302 -15.66 -9.78 8.42
N ILE A 303 -15.19 -10.75 9.21
CA ILE A 303 -15.97 -11.33 10.33
C ILE A 303 -16.15 -10.30 11.45
N HIS A 304 -15.19 -9.41 11.65
CA HIS A 304 -15.24 -8.39 12.71
C HIS A 304 -15.67 -7.01 12.19
N ALA A 305 -15.76 -6.86 10.88
CA ALA A 305 -16.13 -5.60 10.24
C ALA A 305 -17.65 -5.39 10.31
N PRO A 306 -18.11 -4.13 10.45
CA PRO A 306 -19.53 -3.80 10.43
C PRO A 306 -20.16 -4.15 9.07
N ALA A 307 -21.44 -4.52 9.09
CA ALA A 307 -22.21 -4.92 7.92
C ALA A 307 -22.17 -3.85 6.79
N ALA A 308 -22.26 -2.56 7.11
CA ALA A 308 -22.13 -1.47 6.13
C ALA A 308 -20.81 -1.51 5.35
N LEU A 309 -19.69 -1.75 6.05
CA LEU A 309 -18.36 -1.82 5.44
C LEU A 309 -18.21 -3.06 4.56
N THR A 310 -18.71 -4.21 5.02
CA THR A 310 -18.65 -5.46 4.25
C THR A 310 -19.55 -5.41 3.01
N LEU A 311 -20.71 -4.77 3.10
CA LEU A 311 -21.61 -4.51 1.97
C LEU A 311 -20.94 -3.61 0.90
N TYR A 312 -20.21 -2.58 1.33
CA TYR A 312 -19.37 -1.78 0.45
C TYR A 312 -18.29 -2.63 -0.23
N TRP A 313 -17.59 -3.50 0.52
CA TRP A 313 -16.57 -4.37 -0.07
C TRP A 313 -17.14 -5.36 -1.09
N ILE A 314 -18.31 -5.97 -0.80
CA ILE A 314 -19.01 -6.88 -1.70
C ILE A 314 -19.41 -6.17 -2.98
N SER A 315 -20.11 -5.04 -2.88
CA SER A 315 -20.54 -4.24 -4.04
C SER A 315 -19.34 -3.78 -4.87
N SER A 316 -18.26 -3.39 -4.20
CA SER A 316 -17.00 -3.01 -4.83
C SER A 316 -16.34 -4.15 -5.62
N GLN A 317 -16.29 -5.36 -5.08
CA GLN A 317 -15.74 -6.54 -5.76
C GLN A 317 -16.63 -7.00 -6.91
N PHE A 318 -17.95 -6.92 -6.72
CA PHE A 318 -18.93 -7.25 -7.74
C PHE A 318 -18.83 -6.31 -8.96
N PHE A 319 -18.73 -5.00 -8.73
CA PHE A 319 -18.45 -4.03 -9.79
C PHE A 319 -17.15 -4.37 -10.53
N SER A 320 -16.09 -4.72 -9.80
CA SER A 320 -14.79 -5.07 -10.38
C SER A 320 -14.88 -6.32 -11.27
N LEU A 321 -15.64 -7.33 -10.85
CA LEU A 321 -15.91 -8.53 -11.65
C LEU A 321 -16.65 -8.17 -12.95
N ILE A 322 -17.76 -7.42 -12.85
CA ILE A 322 -18.53 -6.96 -14.02
C ILE A 322 -17.65 -6.16 -14.97
N GLN A 323 -16.89 -5.21 -14.44
CA GLN A 323 -15.97 -4.37 -15.22
C GLN A 323 -14.94 -5.24 -15.96
N ASN A 324 -14.34 -6.23 -15.29
CA ASN A 324 -13.34 -7.10 -15.89
C ASN A 324 -13.92 -7.99 -16.99
N ILE A 325 -15.12 -8.53 -16.79
CA ILE A 325 -15.85 -9.29 -17.80
C ILE A 325 -16.18 -8.40 -19.00
N TRP A 326 -16.73 -7.20 -18.76
CA TRP A 326 -17.10 -6.26 -19.81
C TRP A 326 -15.88 -5.79 -20.63
N LEU A 327 -14.77 -5.46 -19.96
CA LEU A 327 -13.52 -5.07 -20.61
C LEU A 327 -12.91 -6.21 -21.42
N ASP A 328 -13.05 -7.46 -20.98
CA ASP A 328 -12.62 -8.63 -21.74
C ASP A 328 -13.46 -8.86 -22.99
N LEU A 329 -14.78 -8.67 -22.89
CA LEU A 329 -15.71 -8.81 -24.02
C LEU A 329 -15.52 -7.70 -25.07
N LYS A 330 -15.35 -6.44 -24.64
CA LYS A 330 -15.27 -5.29 -25.55
C LYS A 330 -13.84 -4.95 -26.00
N ILE A 331 -12.84 -5.17 -25.14
CA ILE A 331 -11.43 -4.81 -25.42
C ILE A 331 -10.53 -6.00 -25.06
N PRO A 332 -10.57 -7.09 -25.84
CA PRO A 332 -9.79 -8.28 -25.55
C PRO A 332 -8.28 -8.02 -25.65
N ILE A 333 -7.53 -8.52 -24.65
CA ILE A 333 -6.06 -8.54 -24.65
C ILE A 333 -5.63 -9.87 -25.27
N THR A 334 -5.84 -10.03 -26.58
CA THR A 334 -5.53 -11.31 -27.24
C THR A 334 -4.54 -11.11 -28.39
N TYR A 335 -3.42 -11.83 -28.30
CA TYR A 335 -2.53 -12.14 -29.43
C TYR A 335 -2.45 -13.66 -29.69
N SER A 336 -2.82 -14.50 -28.71
CA SER A 336 -2.91 -15.95 -28.90
C SER A 336 -4.11 -16.31 -29.78
N PRO A 337 -4.04 -17.32 -30.65
CA PRO A 337 -5.22 -17.82 -31.38
C PRO A 337 -6.29 -18.41 -30.43
N LYS A 338 -5.93 -18.65 -29.16
CA LYS A 338 -6.87 -19.09 -28.13
C LYS A 338 -7.76 -17.93 -27.69
N LYS A 339 -9.01 -17.97 -28.11
CA LYS A 339 -10.07 -17.13 -27.57
C LYS A 339 -10.45 -17.62 -26.17
N ARG A 340 -10.96 -16.71 -25.34
CA ARG A 340 -11.52 -17.03 -24.02
C ARG A 340 -12.86 -17.78 -24.14
N PHE A 341 -13.55 -17.56 -25.25
CA PHE A 341 -14.84 -18.14 -25.63
C PHE A 341 -14.73 -18.75 -27.02
#